data_AF-A0A2N8U6X8-F1
#
_entry.id   AF-A0A2N8U6X8-F1
#
_cell.length_a   1.000
_cell.length_b   1.000
_cell.length_c   1.000
_cell.angle_alpha   90.00
_cell.angle_beta   90.00
_cell.angle_gamma   90.00
#
_symmetry.space_group_name_H-M   'P 1'
#
loop_
_entity.id
_entity.type
_entity.pdbx_description
1 polymer ?
#
loop_
_entity_poly.entity_id
_entity_poly.type
_entity_poly.pdbx_seq_one_letter_code
_entity_poly.pdbx_strand_id
1 'polypeptide(L)'
;MPSSTRRRRVDDNEDETEDVAPPSQRRSQHSRSTNGAASSSAAGPSSSRTNTAASSSSRAPTSNGIDLDAELRPQPLGREHVPNVRSLMAELKSQDQNILKCVELLNETAEQLAEAFRAHDECNELEQADADLRELIDAQAEKAIRRKVLEEIAQDLHTGVQMDDPAKRYKEDVQTQLDTYNKQTSRQKYAKNTDYHNFKNTVWVAKEEGAMPPVKDLIPAEPGDENASGDDDDEIQTGGVTQNFRCPLTANIMEDPLSNTLCTHSYSRAAITEYVAAGNNRCPASACMAAVSMRSLKHNPLLVKKVAAFKRREEERLIARRQTSTVLY
;
A
#
# COMPACT_ATOMS: atom_id res chain seq x y z
N MET A 1 53.65 35.24 -26.53
CA MET A 1 53.15 36.30 -27.43
C MET A 1 53.50 35.91 -28.86
N PRO A 2 52.60 36.02 -29.84
CA PRO A 2 51.11 35.99 -29.82
C PRO A 2 50.63 34.58 -30.32
N SER A 3 49.39 34.23 -30.69
CA SER A 3 48.08 34.91 -30.90
C SER A 3 46.99 34.01 -30.29
N SER A 4 45.99 34.46 -29.53
CA SER A 4 44.95 35.47 -29.79
C SER A 4 43.90 35.05 -30.83
N THR A 5 42.76 34.54 -30.34
CA THR A 5 41.48 34.56 -31.07
C THR A 5 40.36 34.92 -30.09
N ARG A 6 39.45 35.80 -30.50
CA ARG A 6 38.45 36.46 -29.63
C ARG A 6 37.03 36.15 -30.14
N ARG A 7 36.11 35.91 -29.21
CA ARG A 7 34.65 36.21 -29.28
C ARG A 7 33.81 35.58 -30.41
N ARG A 8 32.70 34.95 -30.00
CA ARG A 8 31.39 35.62 -30.15
C ARG A 8 30.46 35.25 -29.00
N ARG A 9 29.83 36.26 -28.41
CA ARG A 9 28.60 36.15 -27.61
C ARG A 9 27.44 36.23 -28.60
N VAL A 10 26.41 35.42 -28.43
CA VAL A 10 25.07 35.71 -28.92
C VAL A 10 24.14 35.46 -27.75
N ASP A 11 23.49 36.53 -27.34
CA ASP A 11 22.33 36.58 -26.47
C ASP A 11 21.32 37.29 -27.37
N ASP A 12 20.21 36.63 -27.72
CA ASP A 12 19.08 37.28 -28.38
C ASP A 12 17.80 36.52 -28.02
N ASN A 13 16.84 37.26 -27.49
CA ASN A 13 15.47 36.83 -27.26
C ASN A 13 14.66 37.18 -28.50
N GLU A 14 13.93 36.24 -29.09
CA GLU A 14 12.64 36.58 -29.70
C GLU A 14 11.59 35.53 -29.33
N ASP A 15 10.40 36.07 -29.09
CA ASP A 15 9.16 35.48 -28.60
C ASP A 15 8.46 34.63 -29.68
N GLU A 16 8.20 33.35 -29.41
CA GLU A 16 7.14 32.61 -30.09
C GLU A 16 6.30 31.82 -29.07
N THR A 17 5.02 32.18 -29.00
CA THR A 17 4.00 31.55 -28.17
C THR A 17 3.40 30.33 -28.87
N GLU A 18 3.54 29.13 -28.28
CA GLU A 18 2.64 28.00 -28.58
C GLU A 18 1.95 27.48 -27.31
N ASP A 19 0.63 27.59 -27.31
CA ASP A 19 -0.27 27.12 -26.25
C ASP A 19 -0.27 25.58 -26.16
N VAL A 20 0.29 25.03 -25.07
CA VAL A 20 0.13 23.61 -24.73
C VAL A 20 -0.83 23.47 -23.55
N ALA A 21 -2.04 23.01 -23.85
CA ALA A 21 -3.16 22.99 -22.91
C ALA A 21 -2.92 22.06 -21.68
N PRO A 22 -3.25 22.51 -20.44
CA PRO A 22 -3.14 21.68 -19.24
C PRO A 22 -4.31 20.67 -19.10
N PRO A 23 -4.10 19.55 -18.39
CA PRO A 23 -5.08 18.46 -18.30
C PRO A 23 -6.33 18.80 -17.46
N SER A 24 -7.45 18.18 -17.84
CA SER A 24 -8.79 18.45 -17.33
C SER A 24 -8.93 18.20 -15.82
N GLN A 25 -9.19 19.28 -15.06
CA GLN A 25 -9.59 19.17 -13.66
C GLN A 25 -11.12 19.03 -13.50
N ARG A 26 -11.50 18.19 -12.54
CA ARG A 26 -12.85 17.69 -12.30
C ARG A 26 -13.75 18.78 -11.71
N ARG A 27 -14.87 19.06 -12.38
CA ARG A 27 -15.80 20.16 -12.05
C ARG A 27 -16.58 19.93 -10.75
N SER A 28 -16.10 20.45 -9.62
CA SER A 28 -16.87 20.56 -8.38
C SER A 28 -17.76 21.82 -8.42
N GLN A 29 -19.08 21.65 -8.41
CA GLN A 29 -20.00 22.78 -8.25
C GLN A 29 -20.21 23.07 -6.76
N HIS A 30 -19.65 24.19 -6.28
CA HIS A 30 -20.04 24.79 -5.01
C HIS A 30 -21.11 25.85 -5.25
N SER A 31 -22.34 25.57 -4.83
CA SER A 31 -23.43 26.56 -4.78
C SER A 31 -23.22 27.50 -3.59
N ARG A 32 -23.01 28.79 -3.86
CA ARG A 32 -23.06 29.84 -2.83
C ARG A 32 -24.50 30.03 -2.34
N SER A 33 -24.78 29.67 -1.09
CA SER A 33 -25.98 30.11 -0.37
C SER A 33 -25.67 31.32 0.50
N THR A 34 -26.45 32.39 0.36
CA THR A 34 -26.37 33.62 1.16
C THR A 34 -27.42 33.61 2.27
N ASN A 35 -27.05 34.00 3.50
CA ASN A 35 -27.96 34.01 4.64
C ASN A 35 -28.82 35.29 4.74
N GLY A 36 -30.15 35.09 4.86
CA GLY A 36 -30.99 35.59 5.96
C GLY A 36 -31.29 37.10 6.15
N ALA A 37 -32.55 37.49 5.88
CA ALA A 37 -33.45 38.33 6.73
C ALA A 37 -34.79 38.56 5.98
N ALA A 38 -35.94 37.99 6.41
CA ALA A 38 -36.98 38.67 7.21
C ALA A 38 -37.38 40.06 6.64
N SER A 39 -38.54 40.32 6.02
CA SER A 39 -39.95 40.08 6.40
C SER A 39 -40.88 40.70 5.30
N SER A 40 -42.22 40.63 5.22
CA SER A 40 -43.35 39.92 5.90
C SER A 40 -44.67 40.21 5.12
N SER A 41 -45.81 39.62 5.53
CA SER A 41 -47.22 39.95 5.14
C SER A 41 -47.71 39.48 3.75
N ALA A 42 -48.94 39.00 3.53
CA ALA A 42 -50.02 38.52 4.42
C ALA A 42 -51.10 37.72 3.62
N ALA A 43 -51.95 36.96 4.34
CA ALA A 43 -53.25 36.37 3.95
C ALA A 43 -53.33 35.20 2.93
N GLY A 44 -54.12 34.17 3.28
CA GLY A 44 -54.71 33.15 2.37
C GLY A 44 -56.25 33.22 2.47
N PRO A 45 -57.02 32.12 2.34
CA PRO A 45 -56.70 30.77 1.83
C PRO A 45 -57.78 30.18 0.86
N SER A 46 -57.56 28.94 0.40
CA SER A 46 -58.57 27.93 -0.01
C SER A 46 -59.62 28.22 -1.10
N SER A 47 -59.60 27.43 -2.18
CA SER A 47 -60.76 26.59 -2.53
C SER A 47 -60.39 25.41 -3.44
N SER A 48 -60.91 24.23 -3.11
CA SER A 48 -60.84 23.02 -3.93
C SER A 48 -62.04 22.95 -4.87
N ARG A 49 -61.81 22.69 -6.17
CA ARG A 49 -62.87 22.19 -7.06
C ARG A 49 -62.33 21.09 -7.98
N THR A 50 -63.03 19.97 -7.95
CA THR A 50 -62.91 18.86 -8.88
C THR A 50 -63.26 19.29 -10.31
N ASN A 51 -62.68 18.61 -11.31
CA ASN A 51 -63.38 18.42 -12.57
C ASN A 51 -62.96 17.11 -13.24
N THR A 52 -63.96 16.30 -13.59
CA THR A 52 -63.80 14.97 -14.19
C THR A 52 -64.05 14.99 -15.69
N ALA A 53 -63.18 14.31 -16.44
CA ALA A 53 -63.44 13.63 -17.71
C ALA A 53 -64.05 14.40 -18.92
N ALA A 54 -63.25 14.51 -19.99
CA ALA A 54 -63.70 14.22 -21.36
C ALA A 54 -62.50 13.99 -22.30
N SER A 55 -62.08 12.73 -22.40
CA SER A 55 -61.88 11.98 -23.65
C SER A 55 -61.67 12.75 -24.97
N SER A 56 -60.42 12.83 -25.43
CA SER A 56 -60.09 12.95 -26.84
C SER A 56 -59.17 11.79 -27.26
N SER A 57 -59.65 10.95 -28.18
CA SER A 57 -58.89 9.81 -28.69
C SER A 57 -57.88 10.26 -29.76
N SER A 58 -56.60 10.33 -29.41
CA SER A 58 -55.49 10.36 -30.37
C SER A 58 -54.64 9.09 -30.22
N ARG A 59 -54.60 8.28 -31.28
CA ARG A 59 -54.01 6.94 -31.29
C ARG A 59 -52.70 6.94 -32.08
N ALA A 60 -51.57 7.23 -31.43
CA ALA A 60 -50.22 6.84 -31.87
C ALA A 60 -49.15 7.28 -30.83
N PRO A 61 -48.01 6.58 -30.75
CA PRO A 61 -47.81 5.14 -30.83
C PRO A 61 -47.65 4.52 -29.41
N THR A 62 -47.71 3.20 -29.31
CA THR A 62 -47.21 2.50 -28.11
C THR A 62 -45.69 2.59 -28.11
N SER A 63 -45.11 3.64 -27.50
CA SER A 63 -43.75 3.52 -27.01
C SER A 63 -43.79 2.46 -25.91
N ASN A 64 -43.14 1.32 -26.14
CA ASN A 64 -42.68 0.45 -25.06
C ASN A 64 -41.59 1.22 -24.32
N GLY A 65 -42.01 2.24 -23.55
CA GLY A 65 -41.16 2.92 -22.59
C GLY A 65 -40.81 1.89 -21.54
N ILE A 66 -39.56 1.43 -21.58
CA ILE A 66 -39.03 0.53 -20.57
C ILE A 66 -39.10 1.30 -19.26
N ASP A 67 -39.94 0.84 -18.34
CA ASP A 67 -40.06 1.41 -17.00
C ASP A 67 -38.84 0.95 -16.19
N LEU A 68 -37.74 1.69 -16.35
CA LEU A 68 -36.47 1.38 -15.69
C LEU A 68 -36.62 1.26 -14.17
N ASP A 69 -37.54 2.00 -13.54
CA ASP A 69 -37.78 1.92 -12.09
C ASP A 69 -38.57 0.66 -11.68
N ALA A 70 -39.26 0.01 -12.63
CA ALA A 70 -39.85 -1.31 -12.44
C ALA A 70 -38.85 -2.45 -12.70
N GLU A 71 -37.98 -2.32 -13.72
CA GLU A 71 -36.98 -3.34 -14.08
C GLU A 71 -35.75 -3.35 -13.16
N LEU A 72 -35.33 -2.19 -12.63
CA LEU A 72 -34.15 -2.05 -11.75
C LEU A 72 -34.46 -2.25 -10.25
N ARG A 73 -35.63 -2.80 -9.91
CA ARG A 73 -35.96 -3.10 -8.50
C ARG A 73 -34.98 -4.11 -7.89
N PRO A 74 -34.66 -4.00 -6.59
CA PRO A 74 -33.92 -5.04 -5.88
C PRO A 74 -34.59 -6.40 -6.10
N GLN A 75 -33.87 -7.33 -6.70
CA GLN A 75 -34.31 -8.72 -6.79
C GLN A 75 -33.87 -9.44 -5.51
N PRO A 76 -34.74 -10.27 -4.92
CA PRO A 76 -34.39 -11.01 -3.72
C PRO A 76 -33.27 -12.01 -4.05
N LEU A 77 -32.24 -12.08 -3.20
CA LEU A 77 -31.22 -13.13 -3.32
C LEU A 77 -31.62 -14.35 -2.49
N GLY A 78 -31.61 -15.52 -3.13
CA GLY A 78 -31.64 -16.83 -2.51
C GLY A 78 -30.33 -17.63 -2.66
N ARG A 79 -30.37 -18.89 -2.21
CA ARG A 79 -29.26 -19.84 -2.17
C ARG A 79 -28.62 -20.11 -3.54
N GLU A 80 -29.43 -20.03 -4.59
CA GLU A 80 -29.06 -20.16 -5.99
C GLU A 80 -28.01 -19.12 -6.44
N HIS A 81 -27.91 -17.97 -5.76
CA HIS A 81 -26.97 -16.90 -6.10
C HIS A 81 -25.67 -16.93 -5.28
N VAL A 82 -25.51 -17.84 -4.33
CA VAL A 82 -24.25 -18.03 -3.57
C VAL A 82 -23.01 -18.15 -4.48
N PRO A 83 -23.03 -18.83 -5.65
CA PRO A 83 -21.90 -18.86 -6.57
C PRO A 83 -21.51 -17.47 -7.09
N ASN A 84 -22.49 -16.59 -7.34
CA ASN A 84 -22.24 -15.23 -7.83
C ASN A 84 -21.55 -14.37 -6.77
N VAL A 85 -22.04 -14.43 -5.52
CA VAL A 85 -21.41 -13.74 -4.38
C VAL A 85 -19.98 -14.23 -4.14
N ARG A 86 -19.75 -15.55 -4.27
CA ARG A 86 -18.40 -16.14 -4.20
C ARG A 86 -17.49 -15.68 -5.35
N SER A 87 -18.03 -15.45 -6.55
CA SER A 87 -17.27 -14.88 -7.67
C SER A 87 -16.81 -13.46 -7.38
N LEU A 88 -17.67 -12.61 -6.79
CA LEU A 88 -17.30 -11.25 -6.38
C LEU A 88 -16.20 -11.25 -5.30
N MET A 89 -16.26 -12.18 -4.34
CA MET A 89 -15.19 -12.35 -3.35
C MET A 89 -13.87 -12.80 -3.98
N ALA A 90 -13.92 -13.68 -4.99
CA ALA A 90 -12.74 -14.13 -5.73
C ALA A 90 -12.11 -12.98 -6.55
N GLU A 91 -12.94 -12.09 -7.11
CA GLU A 91 -12.46 -10.88 -7.79
C GLU A 91 -11.78 -9.91 -6.81
N LEU A 92 -12.39 -9.59 -5.66
CA LEU A 92 -11.73 -8.76 -4.64
C LEU A 92 -10.38 -9.36 -4.21
N LYS A 93 -10.33 -10.68 -4.00
CA LYS A 93 -9.09 -11.40 -3.65
C LYS A 93 -8.03 -11.37 -4.77
N SER A 94 -8.42 -11.31 -6.05
CA SER A 94 -7.47 -11.16 -7.14
C SER A 94 -6.89 -9.75 -7.17
N GLN A 95 -7.69 -8.73 -6.88
CA GLN A 95 -7.23 -7.34 -6.79
C GLN A 95 -6.29 -7.10 -5.59
N ASP A 96 -6.42 -7.85 -4.49
CA ASP A 96 -5.49 -7.77 -3.36
C ASP A 96 -4.05 -8.13 -3.78
N GLN A 97 -3.88 -9.06 -4.74
CA GLN A 97 -2.55 -9.40 -5.28
C GLN A 97 -1.88 -8.23 -6.02
N ASN A 98 -2.68 -7.39 -6.69
CA ASN A 98 -2.17 -6.20 -7.36
C ASN A 98 -1.70 -5.14 -6.33
N ILE A 99 -2.44 -4.96 -5.22
CA ILE A 99 -2.01 -4.07 -4.12
C ILE A 99 -0.71 -4.57 -3.51
N LEU A 100 -0.60 -5.88 -3.20
CA LEU A 100 0.64 -6.46 -2.67
C LEU A 100 1.83 -6.23 -3.61
N LYS A 101 1.63 -6.27 -4.94
CA LYS A 101 2.68 -5.96 -5.91
C LYS A 101 3.05 -4.46 -5.92
N CYS A 102 2.09 -3.56 -5.76
CA CYS A 102 2.37 -2.12 -5.58
C CYS A 102 3.19 -1.87 -4.31
N VAL A 103 2.83 -2.51 -3.19
CA VAL A 103 3.57 -2.43 -1.91
C VAL A 103 5.01 -2.96 -2.07
N GLU A 104 5.21 -4.08 -2.76
CA GLU A 104 6.55 -4.60 -3.05
C GLU A 104 7.39 -3.61 -3.88
N LEU A 105 6.81 -3.03 -4.94
CA LEU A 105 7.50 -2.05 -5.78
C LEU A 105 7.83 -0.76 -5.03
N LEU A 106 6.90 -0.26 -4.21
CA LEU A 106 7.09 0.93 -3.37
C LEU A 106 8.19 0.74 -2.32
N ASN A 107 8.29 -0.47 -1.75
CA ASN A 107 9.42 -0.85 -0.89
C ASN A 107 10.76 -0.84 -1.66
N GLU A 108 10.82 -1.42 -2.87
CA GLU A 108 12.04 -1.42 -3.68
C GLU A 108 12.48 -0.01 -4.12
N THR A 109 11.55 0.90 -4.42
CA THR A 109 11.87 2.29 -4.79
C THR A 109 12.25 3.13 -3.58
N ALA A 110 11.57 2.97 -2.45
CA ALA A 110 11.91 3.66 -1.21
C ALA A 110 13.29 3.25 -0.67
N GLU A 111 13.71 1.99 -0.79
CA GLU A 111 15.10 1.58 -0.48
C GLU A 111 16.11 2.36 -1.34
N GLN A 112 15.85 2.47 -2.65
CA GLN A 112 16.74 3.17 -3.59
C GLN A 112 16.80 4.68 -3.32
N LEU A 113 15.67 5.32 -3.01
CA LEU A 113 15.60 6.74 -2.62
C LEU A 113 16.35 6.98 -1.31
N ALA A 114 16.14 6.14 -0.29
CA ALA A 114 16.81 6.24 0.99
C ALA A 114 18.34 6.02 0.89
N GLU A 115 18.81 5.17 -0.02
CA GLU A 115 20.24 5.07 -0.33
C GLU A 115 20.77 6.30 -1.07
N ALA A 116 20.08 6.78 -2.10
CA ALA A 116 20.50 7.93 -2.92
C ALA A 116 20.56 9.24 -2.11
N PHE A 117 19.61 9.44 -1.20
CA PHE A 117 19.48 10.65 -0.38
C PHE A 117 19.96 10.47 1.07
N ARG A 118 20.76 9.44 1.40
CA ARG A 118 21.24 9.18 2.78
C ARG A 118 21.83 10.41 3.48
N ALA A 119 22.59 11.23 2.74
CA ALA A 119 23.24 12.42 3.26
C ALA A 119 22.32 13.66 3.42
N HIS A 120 21.02 13.52 3.12
CA HIS A 120 20.02 14.57 3.31
C HIS A 120 19.13 14.19 4.50
N ASP A 121 18.91 15.16 5.39
CA ASP A 121 18.05 14.97 6.56
C ASP A 121 16.60 14.72 6.12
N GLU A 122 16.09 15.58 5.23
CA GLU A 122 14.73 15.55 4.66
C GLU A 122 14.73 15.02 3.21
N CYS A 123 13.69 14.26 2.84
CA CYS A 123 13.46 13.77 1.48
C CYS A 123 11.95 13.60 1.25
N ASN A 124 11.35 14.55 0.54
CA ASN A 124 9.91 14.63 0.29
C ASN A 124 9.38 13.37 -0.42
N GLU A 125 10.21 12.73 -1.24
CA GLU A 125 9.87 11.51 -1.98
C GLU A 125 9.71 10.30 -1.04
N LEU A 126 10.44 10.25 0.09
CA LEU A 126 10.25 9.22 1.12
C LEU A 126 9.02 9.49 1.98
N GLU A 127 8.69 10.76 2.23
CA GLU A 127 7.45 11.13 2.92
C GLU A 127 6.22 10.81 2.06
N GLN A 128 6.28 11.11 0.76
CA GLN A 128 5.25 10.71 -0.19
C GLN A 128 5.12 9.19 -0.28
N ALA A 129 6.23 8.44 -0.33
CA ALA A 129 6.19 6.98 -0.32
C ALA A 129 5.57 6.41 0.97
N ASP A 130 5.73 7.08 2.12
CA ASP A 130 5.04 6.69 3.36
C ASP A 130 3.54 6.96 3.29
N ALA A 131 3.12 8.08 2.70
CA ALA A 131 1.71 8.40 2.49
C ALA A 131 1.05 7.42 1.50
N ASP A 132 1.71 7.14 0.37
CA ASP A 132 1.26 6.17 -0.64
C ASP A 132 1.09 4.77 -0.04
N LEU A 133 2.01 4.35 0.84
CA LEU A 133 1.90 3.06 1.52
C LEU A 133 0.70 3.01 2.48
N ARG A 134 0.43 4.09 3.22
CA ARG A 134 -0.75 4.18 4.08
C ARG A 134 -2.05 4.09 3.26
N GLU A 135 -2.12 4.75 2.11
CA GLU A 135 -3.26 4.64 1.19
C GLU A 135 -3.44 3.19 0.67
N LEU A 136 -2.35 2.50 0.30
CA LEU A 136 -2.41 1.09 -0.12
C LEU A 136 -2.89 0.16 1.01
N ILE A 137 -2.50 0.43 2.26
CA ILE A 137 -2.95 -0.34 3.44
C ILE A 137 -4.43 -0.06 3.73
N ASP A 138 -4.87 1.20 3.73
CA ASP A 138 -6.28 1.58 3.91
C ASP A 138 -7.15 0.94 2.79
N ALA A 139 -6.67 0.92 1.54
CA ALA A 139 -7.35 0.26 0.42
C ALA A 139 -7.41 -1.29 0.58
N GLN A 140 -6.39 -1.92 1.17
CA GLN A 140 -6.40 -3.33 1.50
C GLN A 140 -7.41 -3.65 2.62
N ALA A 141 -7.48 -2.80 3.65
CA ALA A 141 -8.45 -2.91 4.73
C ALA A 141 -9.90 -2.75 4.23
N GLU A 142 -10.16 -1.76 3.36
CA GLU A 142 -11.46 -1.59 2.70
C GLU A 142 -11.90 -2.85 1.93
N LYS A 143 -10.98 -3.46 1.17
CA LYS A 143 -11.27 -4.70 0.43
C LYS A 143 -11.48 -5.90 1.35
N ALA A 144 -10.73 -5.99 2.44
CA ALA A 144 -10.93 -7.01 3.46
C ALA A 144 -12.32 -6.92 4.12
N ILE A 145 -12.75 -5.71 4.46
CA ILE A 145 -14.10 -5.42 4.98
C ILE A 145 -15.18 -5.82 3.97
N ARG A 146 -15.08 -5.35 2.71
CA ARG A 146 -16.04 -5.70 1.65
C ARG A 146 -16.14 -7.20 1.41
N ARG A 147 -15.00 -7.91 1.38
CA ARG A 147 -14.96 -9.37 1.27
C ARG A 147 -15.66 -10.05 2.45
N LYS A 148 -15.40 -9.59 3.68
CA LYS A 148 -16.03 -10.14 4.89
C LYS A 148 -17.55 -10.00 4.87
N VAL A 149 -18.07 -8.83 4.48
CA VAL A 149 -19.52 -8.61 4.33
C VAL A 149 -20.12 -9.53 3.25
N LEU A 150 -19.43 -9.72 2.12
CA LEU A 150 -19.88 -10.67 1.09
C LEU A 150 -19.82 -12.13 1.57
N GLU A 151 -18.89 -12.48 2.46
CA GLU A 151 -18.77 -13.80 3.06
C GLU A 151 -19.92 -14.08 4.04
N GLU A 152 -20.26 -13.09 4.88
CA GLU A 152 -21.44 -13.11 5.77
C GLU A 152 -22.74 -13.28 4.95
N ILE A 153 -22.95 -12.46 3.91
CA ILE A 153 -24.10 -12.59 2.99
C ILE A 153 -24.12 -13.96 2.29
N ALA A 154 -22.98 -14.45 1.79
CA ALA A 154 -22.91 -15.75 1.15
C ALA A 154 -23.24 -16.91 2.10
N GLN A 155 -22.94 -16.75 3.40
CA GLN A 155 -23.25 -17.74 4.43
C GLN A 155 -24.75 -17.74 4.78
N ASP A 156 -25.38 -16.57 4.94
CA ASP A 156 -26.82 -16.43 5.18
C ASP A 156 -27.65 -17.01 4.01
N LEU A 157 -27.28 -16.67 2.78
CA LEU A 157 -27.88 -17.25 1.58
C LEU A 157 -27.67 -18.78 1.52
N HIS A 158 -26.54 -19.30 2.04
CA HIS A 158 -26.28 -20.74 2.04
C HIS A 158 -27.12 -21.50 3.07
N THR A 159 -27.41 -20.90 4.24
CA THR A 159 -28.27 -21.48 5.28
C THR A 159 -29.77 -21.42 4.90
N GLY A 160 -30.13 -20.61 3.91
CA GLY A 160 -31.48 -20.55 3.33
C GLY A 160 -32.25 -19.28 3.68
N VAL A 161 -31.61 -18.27 4.26
CA VAL A 161 -32.18 -16.93 4.39
C VAL A 161 -32.34 -16.33 3.00
N GLN A 162 -33.54 -15.88 2.63
CA GLN A 162 -33.72 -15.02 1.46
C GLN A 162 -33.62 -13.55 1.88
N MET A 163 -33.03 -12.72 1.03
CA MET A 163 -32.79 -11.30 1.29
C MET A 163 -33.50 -10.43 0.26
N ASP A 164 -34.52 -9.67 0.68
CA ASP A 164 -35.32 -8.82 -0.22
C ASP A 164 -34.54 -7.63 -0.81
N ASP A 165 -33.72 -6.96 0.01
CA ASP A 165 -32.83 -5.87 -0.42
C ASP A 165 -31.37 -6.12 0.02
N PRO A 166 -30.64 -6.97 -0.73
CA PRO A 166 -29.26 -7.30 -0.42
C PRO A 166 -28.30 -6.14 -0.72
N ALA A 167 -28.67 -5.25 -1.64
CA ALA A 167 -27.86 -4.09 -2.01
C ALA A 167 -27.83 -3.06 -0.87
N LYS A 168 -28.95 -2.87 -0.17
CA LYS A 168 -29.02 -2.07 1.05
C LYS A 168 -28.23 -2.70 2.19
N ARG A 169 -28.44 -4.00 2.49
CA ARG A 169 -27.69 -4.74 3.53
C ARG A 169 -26.18 -4.54 3.34
N TYR A 170 -25.67 -4.86 2.16
CA TYR A 170 -24.25 -4.72 1.82
C TYR A 170 -23.72 -3.30 2.05
N LYS A 171 -24.46 -2.27 1.62
CA LYS A 171 -24.06 -0.86 1.83
C LYS A 171 -24.01 -0.49 3.30
N GLU A 172 -25.02 -0.88 4.09
CA GLU A 172 -25.12 -0.55 5.52
C GLU A 172 -24.02 -1.25 6.33
N ASP A 173 -23.72 -2.52 6.04
CA ASP A 173 -22.63 -3.26 6.70
C ASP A 173 -21.24 -2.72 6.34
N VAL A 174 -20.99 -2.51 5.04
CA VAL A 174 -19.70 -1.98 4.58
C VAL A 174 -19.49 -0.57 5.16
N GLN A 175 -20.51 0.29 5.18
CA GLN A 175 -20.39 1.61 5.79
C GLN A 175 -20.12 1.50 7.30
N THR A 176 -20.85 0.64 8.02
CA THR A 176 -20.67 0.47 9.48
C THR A 176 -19.27 -0.03 9.84
N GLN A 177 -18.73 -0.99 9.07
CA GLN A 177 -17.38 -1.51 9.30
C GLN A 177 -16.30 -0.51 8.85
N LEU A 178 -16.50 0.24 7.76
CA LEU A 178 -15.61 1.33 7.35
C LEU A 178 -15.62 2.49 8.34
N ASP A 179 -16.77 2.88 8.88
CA ASP A 179 -16.87 3.92 9.92
C ASP A 179 -16.17 3.49 11.21
N THR A 180 -16.18 2.20 11.53
CA THR A 180 -15.40 1.66 12.66
C THR A 180 -13.90 1.72 12.37
N TYR A 181 -13.46 1.35 11.16
CA TYR A 181 -12.07 1.42 10.75
C TYR A 181 -11.53 2.86 10.67
N ASN A 182 -12.31 3.80 10.14
CA ASN A 182 -11.94 5.20 9.99
C ASN A 182 -11.88 5.98 11.31
N LYS A 183 -12.44 5.43 12.40
CA LYS A 183 -12.29 5.98 13.76
C LYS A 183 -10.99 5.53 14.44
N GLN A 184 -10.25 4.57 13.87
CA GLN A 184 -8.98 4.11 14.42
C GLN A 184 -7.87 5.13 14.18
N THR A 185 -6.98 5.29 15.16
CA THR A 185 -5.80 6.17 15.03
C THR A 185 -4.78 5.59 14.05
N SER A 186 -3.88 6.43 13.54
CA SER A 186 -2.75 6.00 12.70
C SER A 186 -1.93 4.89 13.36
N ARG A 187 -1.76 4.93 14.69
CA ARG A 187 -1.06 3.88 15.42
C ARG A 187 -1.83 2.57 15.44
N GLN A 188 -3.14 2.60 15.67
CA GLN A 188 -4.00 1.41 15.66
C GLN A 188 -4.01 0.74 14.28
N LYS A 189 -4.06 1.53 13.20
CA LYS A 189 -4.05 1.01 11.82
C LYS A 189 -2.69 0.43 11.38
N TYR A 190 -1.60 1.17 11.62
CA TYR A 190 -0.32 0.91 10.95
C TYR A 190 0.75 0.27 11.85
N ALA A 191 0.73 0.48 13.17
CA ALA A 191 1.83 0.03 14.03
C ALA A 191 1.97 -1.50 14.11
N LYS A 192 0.86 -2.25 13.95
CA LYS A 192 0.83 -3.72 13.87
C LYS A 192 0.90 -4.27 12.44
N ASN A 193 0.91 -3.42 11.41
CA ASN A 193 0.91 -3.87 10.02
C ASN A 193 2.32 -4.33 9.60
N THR A 194 2.43 -5.58 9.11
CA THR A 194 3.71 -6.17 8.71
C THR A 194 4.38 -5.45 7.54
N ASP A 195 3.60 -4.96 6.59
CA ASP A 195 4.13 -4.31 5.39
C ASP A 195 4.62 -2.89 5.69
N TYR A 196 3.92 -2.19 6.60
CA TYR A 196 4.38 -0.89 7.13
C TYR A 196 5.66 -1.04 7.98
N HIS A 197 5.74 -2.07 8.83
CA HIS A 197 6.98 -2.40 9.55
C HIS A 197 8.13 -2.70 8.58
N ASN A 198 7.88 -3.50 7.54
CA ASN A 198 8.89 -3.85 6.53
C ASN A 198 9.40 -2.61 5.75
N PHE A 199 8.51 -1.69 5.38
CA PHE A 199 8.86 -0.43 4.75
C PHE A 199 9.74 0.43 5.65
N LYS A 200 9.27 0.74 6.86
CA LYS A 200 10.03 1.56 7.82
C LYS A 200 11.40 0.94 8.12
N ASN A 201 11.48 -0.38 8.30
CA ASN A 201 12.75 -1.07 8.57
C ASN A 201 13.70 -1.03 7.37
N THR A 202 13.18 -1.09 6.14
CA THR A 202 13.98 -1.01 4.91
C THR A 202 14.55 0.40 4.73
N VAL A 203 13.73 1.44 4.87
CA VAL A 203 14.17 2.85 4.82
C VAL A 203 15.15 3.16 5.96
N TRP A 204 14.89 2.68 7.18
CA TRP A 204 15.77 2.86 8.33
C TRP A 204 17.15 2.24 8.09
N VAL A 205 17.22 0.98 7.66
CA VAL A 205 18.49 0.27 7.39
C VAL A 205 19.25 0.84 6.18
N ALA A 206 18.57 1.59 5.31
CA ALA A 206 19.19 2.32 4.20
C ALA A 206 19.80 3.68 4.63
N LYS A 207 19.20 4.39 5.61
CA LYS A 207 19.73 5.65 6.17
C LYS A 207 20.70 5.43 7.34
N GLU A 208 20.29 4.68 8.35
CA GLU A 208 20.87 4.67 9.71
C GLU A 208 21.71 3.43 10.07
N GLU A 209 22.49 3.54 11.15
CA GLU A 209 23.21 2.42 11.77
C GLU A 209 22.45 1.83 12.95
N GLY A 210 21.89 0.62 12.78
CA GLY A 210 21.37 -0.19 13.88
C GLY A 210 20.03 -0.86 13.58
N ALA A 211 19.41 -1.38 14.63
CA ALA A 211 18.02 -1.83 14.59
C ALA A 211 17.07 -0.62 14.58
N MET A 212 16.01 -0.70 13.80
CA MET A 212 14.93 0.29 13.83
C MET A 212 14.21 0.26 15.20
N PRO A 213 13.89 1.43 15.79
CA PRO A 213 12.99 1.52 16.94
C PRO A 213 11.61 0.88 16.70
N PRO A 214 10.81 0.63 17.74
CA PRO A 214 9.42 0.20 17.59
C PRO A 214 8.63 1.14 16.68
N VAL A 215 7.82 0.58 15.78
CA VAL A 215 7.04 1.35 14.80
C VAL A 215 6.06 2.32 15.47
N LYS A 216 5.58 2.00 16.68
CA LYS A 216 4.74 2.89 17.53
C LYS A 216 5.42 4.24 17.80
N ASP A 217 6.74 4.27 17.95
CA ASP A 217 7.52 5.47 18.24
C ASP A 217 7.78 6.33 16.99
N LEU A 218 7.74 5.71 15.80
CA LEU A 218 7.89 6.38 14.50
C LEU A 218 6.58 7.03 14.00
N ILE A 219 5.44 6.70 14.61
CA ILE A 219 4.15 7.31 14.32
C ILE A 219 3.85 8.34 15.43
N PRO A 220 3.54 9.61 15.11
CA PRO A 220 3.11 10.59 16.10
C PRO A 220 1.94 10.10 16.97
N ALA A 221 1.89 10.53 18.23
CA ALA A 221 0.78 10.18 19.12
C ALA A 221 -0.48 10.98 18.76
N GLU A 222 -1.63 10.31 18.70
CA GLU A 222 -2.93 10.89 18.35
C GLU A 222 -3.92 10.79 19.53
N PRO A 223 -4.87 11.74 19.68
CA PRO A 223 -5.91 11.64 20.70
C PRO A 223 -6.75 10.38 20.50
N GLY A 224 -6.69 9.45 21.47
CA GLY A 224 -7.34 8.13 21.40
C GLY A 224 -6.40 6.93 21.51
N ASP A 225 -5.08 7.15 21.39
CA ASP A 225 -4.07 6.09 21.57
C ASP A 225 -4.04 5.48 22.98
N GLU A 226 -4.47 6.25 23.99
CA GLU A 226 -4.51 5.83 25.40
C GLU A 226 -5.44 4.63 25.61
N ASN A 227 -6.60 4.62 24.93
CA ASN A 227 -7.59 3.54 25.02
C ASN A 227 -7.15 2.23 24.35
N ALA A 228 -6.07 2.25 23.56
CA ALA A 228 -5.48 1.06 22.95
C ALA A 228 -4.31 0.48 23.78
N SER A 229 -3.99 1.07 24.94
CA SER A 229 -2.86 0.66 25.78
C SER A 229 -3.31 -0.04 27.08
N GLY A 230 -4.52 -0.63 27.09
CA GLY A 230 -5.17 -1.14 28.32
C GLY A 230 -5.57 -2.62 28.34
N ASP A 231 -5.32 -3.39 27.28
CA ASP A 231 -5.79 -4.79 27.16
C ASP A 231 -4.80 -5.71 26.40
N ASP A 232 -3.55 -5.27 26.17
CA ASP A 232 -2.64 -5.92 25.19
C ASP A 232 -1.14 -5.76 25.54
N ASP A 233 -0.83 -5.73 26.84
CA ASP A 233 0.52 -5.47 27.38
C ASP A 233 1.51 -6.66 27.22
N ASP A 234 1.06 -7.78 26.65
CA ASP A 234 1.84 -9.02 26.47
C ASP A 234 2.15 -9.38 24.99
N GLU A 235 1.70 -8.59 23.99
CA GLU A 235 1.99 -8.88 22.58
C GLU A 235 3.35 -8.31 22.11
N ILE A 236 4.29 -9.22 21.81
CA ILE A 236 5.69 -8.91 21.48
C ILE A 236 5.79 -7.98 20.27
N GLN A 237 6.03 -6.69 20.51
CA GLN A 237 6.32 -5.72 19.47
C GLN A 237 7.64 -6.08 18.78
N THR A 238 7.56 -6.38 17.49
CA THR A 238 8.73 -6.72 16.68
C THR A 238 9.53 -5.43 16.44
N GLY A 239 10.76 -5.36 16.97
CA GLY A 239 11.73 -4.32 16.64
C GLY A 239 12.45 -4.59 15.32
N GLY A 240 13.19 -3.60 14.81
CA GLY A 240 13.88 -3.71 13.53
C GLY A 240 14.85 -4.88 13.45
N VAL A 241 14.63 -5.77 12.48
CA VAL A 241 15.46 -6.96 12.28
C VAL A 241 16.65 -6.63 11.37
N THR A 242 17.86 -6.61 11.93
CA THR A 242 19.10 -6.53 11.17
C THR A 242 19.46 -7.90 10.60
N GLN A 243 19.35 -8.05 9.27
CA GLN A 243 19.76 -9.29 8.60
C GLN A 243 21.28 -9.39 8.52
N ASN A 244 21.84 -10.54 8.93
CA ASN A 244 23.28 -10.78 8.82
C ASN A 244 23.66 -11.19 7.39
N PHE A 245 24.36 -10.32 6.68
CA PHE A 245 24.83 -10.56 5.30
C PHE A 245 26.21 -11.24 5.22
N ARG A 246 26.79 -11.68 6.34
CA ARG A 246 28.06 -12.42 6.37
C ARG A 246 27.84 -13.92 6.18
N CYS A 247 28.73 -14.57 5.42
CA CYS A 247 28.68 -16.00 5.21
C CYS A 247 29.14 -16.77 6.46
N PRO A 248 28.37 -17.78 6.96
CA PRO A 248 28.78 -18.61 8.10
C PRO A 248 30.10 -19.38 7.92
N LEU A 249 30.53 -19.60 6.67
CA LEU A 249 31.78 -20.32 6.36
C LEU A 249 33.01 -19.39 6.29
N THR A 250 32.88 -18.20 5.71
CA THR A 250 34.02 -17.31 5.42
C THR A 250 34.10 -16.08 6.32
N ALA A 251 33.06 -15.80 7.12
CA ALA A 251 32.85 -14.57 7.91
C ALA A 251 32.85 -13.23 7.13
N ASN A 252 33.18 -13.28 5.84
CA ASN A 252 33.11 -12.18 4.89
C ASN A 252 31.67 -11.94 4.42
N ILE A 253 31.43 -10.79 3.78
CA ILE A 253 30.17 -10.50 3.09
C ILE A 253 29.89 -11.62 2.07
N MET A 254 28.64 -12.07 1.97
CA MET A 254 28.27 -13.11 1.02
C MET A 254 28.57 -12.69 -0.43
N GLU A 255 29.00 -13.64 -1.25
CA GLU A 255 29.17 -13.44 -2.69
C GLU A 255 28.37 -14.52 -3.44
N ASP A 256 27.44 -14.08 -4.29
CA ASP A 256 26.44 -14.92 -4.98
C ASP A 256 25.71 -15.87 -4.00
N PRO A 257 24.86 -15.32 -3.09
CA PRO A 257 24.28 -16.09 -2.01
C PRO A 257 23.36 -17.22 -2.48
N LEU A 258 23.62 -18.42 -1.97
CA LEU A 258 22.74 -19.58 -2.06
C LEU A 258 22.08 -19.84 -0.71
N SER A 259 20.75 -19.93 -0.70
CA SER A 259 19.95 -20.30 0.48
C SER A 259 19.66 -21.81 0.47
N ASN A 260 19.68 -22.46 1.63
CA ASN A 260 19.20 -23.84 1.74
C ASN A 260 17.67 -23.88 1.73
N THR A 261 17.06 -24.94 1.20
CA THR A 261 15.60 -25.16 1.31
C THR A 261 15.18 -25.83 2.61
N LEU A 262 16.14 -26.41 3.36
CA LEU A 262 15.89 -27.14 4.61
C LEU A 262 16.20 -26.32 5.88
N CYS A 263 16.73 -25.11 5.74
CA CYS A 263 16.94 -24.14 6.82
C CYS A 263 17.07 -22.73 6.26
N THR A 264 16.87 -21.69 7.07
CA THR A 264 16.91 -20.27 6.67
C THR A 264 18.31 -19.72 6.35
N HIS A 265 19.37 -20.53 6.52
CA HIS A 265 20.75 -20.10 6.32
C HIS A 265 21.14 -19.96 4.84
N SER A 266 22.00 -18.97 4.58
CA SER A 266 22.55 -18.66 3.25
C SER A 266 24.07 -18.54 3.30
N TYR A 267 24.73 -18.80 2.16
CA TYR A 267 26.19 -18.89 2.06
C TYR A 267 26.68 -18.36 0.72
N SER A 268 27.94 -17.91 0.65
CA SER A 268 28.60 -17.61 -0.63
C SER A 268 28.69 -18.87 -1.49
N ARG A 269 28.41 -18.78 -2.80
CA ARG A 269 28.38 -19.92 -3.71
C ARG A 269 29.65 -20.77 -3.65
N ALA A 270 30.81 -20.16 -3.88
CA ALA A 270 32.10 -20.87 -3.90
C ALA A 270 32.34 -21.68 -2.61
N ALA A 271 32.24 -21.01 -1.46
CA ALA A 271 32.48 -21.62 -0.15
C ALA A 271 31.56 -22.82 0.14
N ILE A 272 30.26 -22.73 -0.18
CA ILE A 272 29.34 -23.85 0.07
C ILE A 272 29.51 -24.98 -0.95
N THR A 273 29.90 -24.67 -2.20
CA THR A 273 30.22 -25.71 -3.18
C THR A 273 31.47 -26.50 -2.80
N GLU A 274 32.52 -25.85 -2.30
CA GLU A 274 33.72 -26.50 -1.78
C GLU A 274 33.41 -27.32 -0.52
N TYR A 275 32.63 -26.77 0.40
CA TYR A 275 32.22 -27.45 1.62
C TYR A 275 31.45 -28.75 1.36
N VAL A 276 30.51 -28.74 0.40
CA VAL A 276 29.76 -29.95 -0.01
C VAL A 276 30.63 -30.91 -0.82
N ALA A 277 31.53 -30.40 -1.68
CA ALA A 277 32.48 -31.23 -2.44
C ALA A 277 33.49 -31.96 -1.54
N ALA A 278 33.84 -31.38 -0.39
CA ALA A 278 34.65 -32.03 0.65
C ALA A 278 33.92 -33.17 1.39
N GLY A 279 32.67 -33.48 1.04
CA GLY A 279 31.86 -34.56 1.62
C GLY A 279 31.03 -34.14 2.83
N ASN A 280 31.04 -32.86 3.23
CA ASN A 280 30.21 -32.39 4.34
C ASN A 280 28.75 -32.24 3.90
N ASN A 281 27.84 -32.82 4.68
CA ASN A 281 26.41 -32.88 4.37
C ASN A 281 25.52 -32.18 5.41
N ARG A 282 26.11 -31.46 6.38
CA ARG A 282 25.40 -30.72 7.44
C ARG A 282 25.48 -29.21 7.21
N CYS A 283 24.52 -28.47 7.75
CA CYS A 283 24.57 -27.02 7.74
C CYS A 283 25.79 -26.51 8.54
N PRO A 284 26.64 -25.63 7.95
CA PRO A 284 27.79 -25.07 8.65
C PRO A 284 27.43 -23.90 9.57
N ALA A 285 26.18 -23.42 9.58
CA ALA A 285 25.74 -22.46 10.57
C ALA A 285 25.64 -23.12 11.95
N SER A 286 26.07 -22.40 12.99
CA SER A 286 26.11 -22.92 14.37
C SER A 286 24.75 -23.45 14.83
N ALA A 287 24.77 -24.56 15.58
CA ALA A 287 23.61 -25.29 16.08
C ALA A 287 22.60 -25.83 15.04
N CYS A 288 22.81 -25.63 13.74
CA CYS A 288 21.87 -26.11 12.72
C CYS A 288 22.19 -27.56 12.28
N MET A 289 21.25 -28.47 12.48
CA MET A 289 21.41 -29.88 12.09
C MET A 289 20.86 -30.23 10.70
N ALA A 290 20.34 -29.25 9.96
CA ALA A 290 19.75 -29.46 8.65
C ALA A 290 20.78 -30.02 7.63
N ALA A 291 20.33 -30.91 6.75
CA ALA A 291 21.17 -31.41 5.67
C ALA A 291 21.43 -30.30 4.62
N VAL A 292 22.62 -30.33 4.03
CA VAL A 292 22.98 -29.49 2.88
C VAL A 292 23.50 -30.36 1.75
N SER A 293 23.05 -30.08 0.53
CA SER A 293 23.53 -30.70 -0.70
C SER A 293 23.37 -29.71 -1.86
N MET A 294 24.07 -29.96 -2.98
CA MET A 294 23.91 -29.16 -4.20
C MET A 294 22.47 -29.10 -4.73
N ARG A 295 21.60 -30.06 -4.36
CA ARG A 295 20.17 -30.06 -4.72
C ARG A 295 19.30 -29.22 -3.78
N SER A 296 19.68 -29.08 -2.51
CA SER A 296 18.91 -28.31 -1.52
C SER A 296 19.27 -26.83 -1.51
N LEU A 297 20.40 -26.45 -2.12
CA LEU A 297 20.81 -25.06 -2.29
C LEU A 297 20.09 -24.44 -3.50
N LYS A 298 19.46 -23.28 -3.30
CA LYS A 298 18.82 -22.49 -4.36
C LYS A 298 19.37 -21.06 -4.35
N HIS A 299 19.50 -20.49 -5.55
CA HIS A 299 19.83 -19.08 -5.71
C HIS A 299 18.65 -18.22 -5.25
N ASN A 300 18.95 -17.18 -4.47
CA ASN A 300 17.95 -16.29 -3.88
C ASN A 300 18.14 -14.86 -4.40
N PRO A 301 17.45 -14.46 -5.49
CA PRO A 301 17.71 -13.18 -6.15
C PRO A 301 17.40 -11.96 -5.25
N LEU A 302 16.44 -12.08 -4.33
CA LEU A 302 16.14 -11.04 -3.35
C LEU A 302 17.31 -10.83 -2.38
N LEU A 303 17.92 -11.92 -1.90
CA LEU A 303 19.10 -11.85 -1.05
C LEU A 303 20.33 -11.32 -1.81
N VAL A 304 20.48 -11.63 -3.10
CA VAL A 304 21.53 -11.07 -3.96
C VAL A 304 21.42 -9.54 -4.02
N LYS A 305 20.22 -8.99 -4.29
CA LYS A 305 19.97 -7.54 -4.28
C LYS A 305 20.41 -6.93 -2.93
N LYS A 306 19.93 -7.48 -1.81
CA LYS A 306 20.20 -6.97 -0.46
C LYS A 306 21.69 -7.06 -0.07
N VAL A 307 22.37 -8.13 -0.43
CA VAL A 307 23.82 -8.30 -0.19
C VAL A 307 24.64 -7.31 -1.03
N ALA A 308 24.26 -7.06 -2.29
CA ALA A 308 24.92 -6.07 -3.13
C ALA A 308 24.74 -4.64 -2.60
N ALA A 309 23.53 -4.30 -2.14
CA ALA A 309 23.24 -3.03 -1.48
C ALA A 309 24.05 -2.87 -0.17
N PHE A 310 24.10 -3.92 0.67
CA PHE A 310 24.94 -3.93 1.88
C PHE A 310 26.44 -3.77 1.57
N LYS A 311 26.96 -4.44 0.53
CA LYS A 311 28.36 -4.32 0.09
C LYS A 311 28.70 -2.89 -0.32
N ARG A 312 27.83 -2.24 -1.10
CA ARG A 312 27.94 -0.82 -1.48
C ARG A 312 28.04 0.10 -0.27
N ARG A 313 27.14 -0.08 0.72
CA ARG A 313 27.14 0.70 1.98
C ARG A 313 28.43 0.55 2.77
N GLU A 314 28.96 -0.66 2.87
CA GLU A 314 30.21 -0.91 3.60
C GLU A 314 31.43 -0.31 2.86
N GLU A 315 31.44 -0.37 1.53
CA GLU A 315 32.46 0.28 0.69
C GLU A 315 32.43 1.83 0.83
N GLU A 316 31.25 2.44 0.78
CA GLU A 316 31.04 3.87 1.04
C GLU A 316 31.53 4.27 2.45
N ARG A 317 31.19 3.50 3.49
CA ARG A 317 31.68 3.71 4.86
C ARG A 317 33.20 3.63 4.96
N LEU A 318 33.83 2.66 4.29
CA LEU A 318 35.28 2.51 4.29
C LEU A 318 35.96 3.69 3.58
N ILE A 319 35.36 4.24 2.52
CA ILE A 319 35.83 5.45 1.85
C ILE A 319 35.69 6.66 2.79
N ALA A 320 34.52 6.87 3.40
CA ALA A 320 34.28 7.97 4.33
C ALA A 320 35.23 7.95 5.54
N ARG A 321 35.43 6.77 6.16
CA ARG A 321 36.37 6.57 7.28
C ARG A 321 37.84 6.82 6.87
N ARG A 322 38.22 6.49 5.63
CA ARG A 322 39.55 6.82 5.10
C ARG A 322 39.70 8.32 4.88
N GLN A 323 38.69 8.99 4.34
CA GLN A 323 38.68 10.44 4.14
C GLN A 323 38.80 11.19 5.47
N THR A 324 38.00 10.86 6.48
CA THR A 324 38.09 11.52 7.80
C THR A 324 39.43 11.26 8.49
N SER A 325 39.99 10.05 8.38
CA SER A 325 41.34 9.72 8.88
C SER A 325 42.46 10.49 8.18
N THR A 326 42.27 10.87 6.91
CA THR A 326 43.27 11.61 6.11
C THR A 326 43.26 13.12 6.41
N VAL A 327 42.20 13.65 7.01
CA VAL A 327 42.06 15.08 7.37
C VAL A 327 42.61 15.40 8.78
N LEU A 328 42.96 14.38 9.57
CA LEU A 328 43.45 14.51 10.95
C LEU A 328 44.99 14.42 11.08
N TYR A 329 45.72 14.55 9.97
CA TYR A 329 47.19 14.54 9.89
C TYR A 329 47.70 15.72 9.04
#